data_AF-A0AAW9QMU5-F1
#
_entry.id   AF-A0AAW9QMU5-F1
#
_cell.length_a   1.000
_cell.length_b   1.000
_cell.length_c   1.000
_cell.angle_alpha   90.00
_cell.angle_beta   90.00
_cell.angle_gamma   90.00
#
_symmetry.space_group_name_H-M   'P 1'
#
loop_
_entity.id
_entity.type
_entity.pdbx_description
1 polymer ?
#
loop_
_entity_poly.entity_id
_entity_poly.type
_entity_poly.pdbx_seq_one_letter_code
_entity_poly.pdbx_strand_id
1 'polypeptide(L)'
;MCYSAQVEADFRRYTREWGASLSIDEFVKLFWWKWDPDEIRRHGKPKIPKALERAFLKAPRTDDEVRIARYITLANGRQATEWQQELFAQRARLVNAEHQLAVKPTKKAADDQRIATKKMASLKGWLDDLQRTEALDRDSRIFPGWYAPVMVVEGGRRVVKPMRYQCRPPGAPAAYDQRYPGTYNARRDNLQGPFWRSVFGYTHGVMLVDRFYENVDRDGSNVVLEFVPADRRPMLVACLWSKWVGADGDKLLSFAAITDEPPPEVAAAGHDRCIVPIKAEYLDLWLNPQGTDPATLDAILEDRERPYYEHRLAA
;
A
#
# COMPACT_ATOMS: atom_id res chain seq x y z
N MET A 1 -4.99 -2.81 -15.35
CA MET A 1 -3.82 -2.69 -14.43
C MET A 1 -4.26 -2.72 -12.96
N CYS A 2 -3.68 -3.62 -12.15
CA CYS A 2 -3.91 -3.75 -10.69
C CYS A 2 -3.86 -2.43 -9.95
N TYR A 3 -5.05 -1.96 -9.58
CA TYR A 3 -5.21 -0.69 -8.88
C TYR A 3 -4.93 -0.80 -7.37
N SER A 4 -5.29 -1.93 -6.75
CA SER A 4 -5.06 -2.14 -5.32
C SER A 4 -5.00 -3.63 -4.99
N ALA A 5 -4.32 -3.97 -3.91
CA ALA A 5 -4.12 -5.35 -3.48
C ALA A 5 -4.30 -5.48 -1.97
N GLN A 6 -4.85 -6.60 -1.50
CA GLN A 6 -4.78 -6.98 -0.10
C GLN A 6 -3.48 -7.78 0.09
N VAL A 7 -2.59 -7.25 0.92
CA VAL A 7 -1.25 -7.82 1.14
C VAL A 7 -1.14 -8.51 2.48
N GLU A 8 -0.21 -9.45 2.59
CA GLU A 8 0.22 -9.91 3.90
C GLU A 8 1.00 -8.78 4.58
N ALA A 9 0.32 -8.09 5.50
CA ALA A 9 0.91 -6.97 6.24
C ALA A 9 1.72 -7.43 7.47
N ASP A 10 1.46 -8.64 8.01
CA ASP A 10 2.25 -9.17 9.13
C ASP A 10 3.54 -9.80 8.61
N PHE A 11 4.64 -9.04 8.72
CA PHE A 11 5.98 -9.45 8.32
C PHE A 11 6.40 -10.81 8.92
N ARG A 12 5.81 -11.22 10.05
CA ARG A 12 6.14 -12.51 10.69
C ARG A 12 5.81 -13.70 9.80
N ARG A 13 4.85 -13.59 8.88
CA ARG A 13 4.58 -14.66 7.91
C ARG A 13 5.74 -14.86 6.96
N TYR A 14 6.34 -13.77 6.46
CA TYR A 14 7.55 -13.83 5.64
C TYR A 14 8.70 -14.52 6.38
N THR A 15 8.86 -14.24 7.68
CA THR A 15 9.87 -14.92 8.51
C THR A 15 9.59 -16.41 8.66
N ARG A 16 8.33 -16.79 8.95
CA ARG A 16 7.97 -18.21 9.17
C ARG A 16 8.03 -19.05 7.91
N GLU A 17 7.51 -18.54 6.79
CA GLU A 17 7.36 -19.31 5.55
C GLU A 17 8.60 -19.22 4.66
N TRP A 18 9.30 -18.08 4.69
CA TRP A 18 10.38 -17.79 3.74
C TRP A 18 11.72 -17.51 4.40
N GLY A 19 11.82 -17.63 5.73
CA GLY A 19 13.08 -17.41 6.46
C GLY A 19 13.60 -15.98 6.37
N ALA A 20 12.75 -15.01 6.01
CA ALA A 20 13.16 -13.64 5.86
C ALA A 20 13.33 -12.93 7.21
N SER A 21 14.40 -12.14 7.35
CA SER A 21 14.57 -11.25 8.48
C SER A 21 13.88 -9.90 8.22
N LEU A 22 13.54 -9.17 9.28
CA LEU A 22 13.01 -7.83 9.15
C LEU A 22 14.15 -6.81 9.03
N SER A 23 14.06 -5.89 8.08
CA SER A 23 14.91 -4.69 8.07
C SER A 23 14.38 -3.70 9.12
N ILE A 24 14.60 -4.03 10.39
CA ILE A 24 14.00 -3.29 11.51
C ILE A 24 14.35 -1.79 11.45
N ASP A 25 15.56 -1.43 11.03
CA ASP A 25 15.97 -0.02 10.85
C ASP A 25 15.14 0.73 9.82
N GLU A 26 14.73 0.09 8.73
CA GLU A 26 13.87 0.73 7.71
C GLU A 26 12.43 0.87 8.21
N PHE A 27 11.94 -0.06 9.04
CA PHE A 27 10.65 0.09 9.72
C PHE A 27 10.70 1.16 10.81
N VAL A 28 11.75 1.18 11.64
CA VAL A 28 11.99 2.24 12.60
C VAL A 28 12.02 3.55 11.84
N LYS A 29 12.77 3.70 10.74
CA LYS A 29 12.73 4.90 9.90
C LYS A 29 11.32 5.19 9.43
N LEU A 30 10.55 4.27 8.83
CA LEU A 30 9.19 4.57 8.38
C LEU A 30 8.30 5.16 9.50
N PHE A 31 8.36 4.61 10.71
CA PHE A 31 7.53 5.05 11.85
C PHE A 31 8.15 6.21 12.65
N TRP A 32 9.48 6.34 12.64
CA TRP A 32 10.28 7.41 13.25
C TRP A 32 10.31 8.66 12.39
N TRP A 33 10.31 8.51 11.05
CA TRP A 33 10.35 9.53 10.00
C TRP A 33 9.05 10.33 10.00
N LYS A 34 8.69 10.84 11.17
CA LYS A 34 7.98 12.09 11.37
C LYS A 34 6.50 11.87 11.66
N TRP A 35 6.25 11.58 12.93
CA TRP A 35 5.15 12.24 13.62
C TRP A 35 5.54 13.60 14.21
N ASP A 36 6.70 14.11 13.80
CA ASP A 36 7.07 15.51 13.89
C ASP A 36 6.15 16.32 12.94
N PRO A 37 5.38 17.29 13.45
CA PRO A 37 4.46 18.10 12.64
C PRO A 37 5.11 18.83 11.46
N ASP A 38 6.33 19.35 11.60
CA ASP A 38 7.00 20.13 10.55
C ASP A 38 7.35 19.26 9.35
N GLU A 39 7.59 18.01 9.64
CA GLU A 39 8.03 17.05 8.68
C GLU A 39 6.88 16.28 8.03
N ILE A 40 5.77 16.05 8.77
CA ILE A 40 4.47 15.73 8.17
C ILE A 40 4.05 16.85 7.23
N ARG A 41 4.24 18.11 7.61
CA ARG A 41 3.91 19.27 6.76
C ARG A 41 4.76 19.27 5.48
N ARG A 42 6.04 18.89 5.57
CA ARG A 42 6.96 18.86 4.43
C ARG A 42 6.72 17.69 3.48
N HIS A 43 6.49 16.48 3.99
CA HIS A 43 6.47 15.26 3.18
C HIS A 43 5.12 14.52 3.15
N GLY A 44 4.15 14.95 3.96
CA GLY A 44 2.90 14.25 4.19
C GLY A 44 3.05 13.07 5.16
N LYS A 45 1.93 12.62 5.73
CA LYS A 45 1.88 11.41 6.54
C LYS A 45 2.08 10.18 5.64
N PRO A 46 2.95 9.22 5.99
CA PRO A 46 3.06 7.98 5.24
C PRO A 46 1.73 7.21 5.28
N LYS A 47 1.33 6.67 4.12
CA LYS A 47 0.13 5.84 4.01
C LYS A 47 0.50 4.40 4.36
N ILE A 48 0.11 3.95 5.54
CA ILE A 48 0.48 2.64 6.10
C ILE A 48 -0.81 1.85 6.36
N PRO A 49 -0.92 0.58 5.91
CA PRO A 49 -2.02 -0.30 6.26
C PRO A 49 -2.17 -0.46 7.78
N LYS A 50 -3.40 -0.34 8.28
CA LYS A 50 -3.69 -0.55 9.71
C LYS A 50 -3.24 -1.93 10.19
N ALA A 51 -3.29 -2.94 9.31
CA ALA A 51 -2.81 -4.28 9.64
C ALA A 51 -1.29 -4.33 9.90
N LEU A 52 -0.49 -3.51 9.20
CA LEU A 52 0.95 -3.43 9.43
C LEU A 52 1.25 -2.76 10.78
N GLU A 53 0.54 -1.67 11.11
CA GLU A 53 0.64 -1.05 12.44
C GLU A 53 0.27 -2.04 13.55
N ARG A 54 -0.83 -2.77 13.36
CA ARG A 54 -1.30 -3.79 14.30
C ARG A 54 -0.29 -4.93 14.49
N ALA A 55 0.47 -5.29 13.46
CA ALA A 55 1.52 -6.30 13.59
C ALA A 55 2.60 -5.86 14.60
N PHE A 56 2.92 -4.57 14.70
CA PHE A 56 3.85 -4.07 15.72
C PHE A 56 3.19 -3.88 17.09
N LEU A 57 1.91 -3.53 17.14
CA LEU A 57 1.18 -3.32 18.40
C LEU A 57 0.85 -4.63 19.15
N LYS A 58 0.52 -5.72 18.44
CA LYS A 58 -0.04 -6.93 19.05
C LYS A 58 0.95 -7.71 19.91
N ALA A 59 2.20 -7.84 19.48
CA ALA A 59 3.21 -8.66 20.15
C ALA A 59 4.64 -8.25 19.77
N PRO A 60 5.10 -7.04 20.17
CA PRO A 60 6.48 -6.61 19.91
C PRO A 60 7.48 -7.53 20.62
N ARG A 61 8.51 -7.99 19.90
CA ARG A 61 9.47 -9.00 20.39
C ARG A 61 10.87 -8.46 20.69
N THR A 62 11.21 -7.30 20.16
CA THR A 62 12.52 -6.66 20.30
C THR A 62 12.36 -5.23 20.79
N ASP A 63 13.43 -4.63 21.31
CA ASP A 63 13.40 -3.23 21.77
C ASP A 63 13.00 -2.27 20.65
N ASP A 64 13.42 -2.53 19.41
CA ASP A 64 13.02 -1.73 18.25
C ASP A 64 11.55 -1.95 17.86
N GLU A 65 11.02 -3.18 17.97
CA GLU A 65 9.58 -3.42 17.79
C GLU A 65 8.76 -2.69 18.86
N VAL A 66 9.21 -2.69 20.12
CA VAL A 66 8.59 -1.93 21.22
C VAL A 66 8.65 -0.43 20.93
N ARG A 67 9.78 0.06 20.41
CA ARG A 67 9.98 1.45 20.01
C ARG A 67 9.01 1.86 18.90
N ILE A 68 8.83 1.02 17.87
CA ILE A 68 7.84 1.25 16.80
C ILE A 68 6.42 1.28 17.37
N ALA A 69 6.05 0.29 18.20
CA ALA A 69 4.74 0.24 18.85
C ALA A 69 4.44 1.50 19.67
N ARG A 70 5.45 2.04 20.36
CA ARG A 70 5.34 3.32 21.08
C ARG A 70 5.09 4.49 20.14
N TYR A 71 5.77 4.57 18.98
CA TYR A 71 5.50 5.64 18.00
C TYR A 71 4.09 5.58 17.45
N ILE A 72 3.63 4.40 17.06
CA ILE A 72 2.26 4.18 16.58
C ILE A 72 1.24 4.59 17.66
N THR A 73 1.48 4.24 18.92
CA THR A 73 0.58 4.61 20.03
C THR A 73 0.51 6.12 20.25
N LEU A 74 1.66 6.81 20.34
CA LEU A 74 1.72 8.26 20.53
C LEU A 74 1.05 9.01 19.39
N ALA A 75 1.28 8.52 18.18
CA ALA A 75 0.71 9.01 16.96
C ALA A 75 -0.81 8.92 16.89
N ASN A 76 -1.35 7.72 17.17
CA ASN A 76 -2.79 7.50 17.23
C ASN A 76 -3.42 8.38 18.32
N GLY A 77 -2.75 8.56 19.47
CA GLY A 77 -3.20 9.48 20.52
C GLY A 77 -3.29 10.95 20.08
N ARG A 78 -2.28 11.46 19.34
CA ARG A 78 -2.32 12.82 18.77
C ARG A 78 -3.47 12.95 17.76
N GLN A 79 -3.57 12.01 16.82
CA GLN A 79 -4.60 12.05 15.79
C GLN A 79 -6.01 12.00 16.39
N ALA A 80 -6.23 11.16 17.42
CA ALA A 80 -7.48 11.09 18.15
C ALA A 80 -7.83 12.43 18.81
N THR A 81 -6.86 13.05 19.49
CA THR A 81 -7.03 14.38 20.11
C THR A 81 -7.42 15.44 19.07
N GLU A 82 -6.73 15.50 17.94
CA GLU A 82 -7.03 16.43 16.84
C GLU A 82 -8.46 16.25 16.30
N TRP A 83 -8.86 15.01 16.03
CA TRP A 83 -10.21 14.73 15.54
C TRP A 83 -11.28 15.00 16.59
N GLN A 84 -11.01 14.77 17.87
CA GLN A 84 -11.92 15.14 18.97
C GLN A 84 -12.10 16.66 19.07
N GLN A 85 -11.02 17.44 18.94
CA GLN A 85 -11.08 18.91 18.93
C GLN A 85 -11.87 19.43 17.73
N GLU A 86 -11.60 18.91 16.52
CA GLU A 86 -12.37 19.28 15.33
C GLU A 86 -13.84 18.86 15.45
N LEU A 87 -14.13 17.71 16.06
CA LEU A 87 -15.51 17.26 16.32
C LEU A 87 -16.25 18.25 17.23
N PHE A 88 -15.59 18.75 18.28
CA PHE A 88 -16.15 19.79 19.14
C PHE A 88 -16.39 21.10 18.38
N ALA A 89 -15.43 21.53 17.56
CA ALA A 89 -15.58 22.73 16.72
C ALA A 89 -16.74 22.61 15.72
N GLN A 90 -16.91 21.45 15.08
CA GLN A 90 -18.03 21.20 14.17
C GLN A 90 -19.37 21.14 14.90
N ARG A 91 -19.41 20.61 16.14
CA ARG A 91 -20.62 20.64 16.97
C ARG A 91 -21.05 22.07 17.31
N ALA A 92 -20.10 22.95 17.66
CA ALA A 92 -20.39 24.36 17.90
C ALA A 92 -20.91 25.06 16.63
N ARG A 93 -20.31 24.77 15.47
CA ARG A 93 -20.78 25.28 14.16
C ARG A 93 -22.20 24.82 13.85
N LEU A 94 -22.52 23.55 14.11
CA LEU A 94 -23.86 22.99 13.88
C LEU A 94 -24.93 23.71 14.72
N VAL A 95 -24.69 23.83 16.04
CA VAL A 95 -25.63 24.53 16.95
C VAL A 95 -25.85 25.98 16.52
N ASN A 96 -24.79 26.69 16.15
CA ASN A 96 -24.89 28.06 15.66
C ASN A 96 -25.70 28.14 14.35
N ALA A 97 -25.48 27.22 13.42
CA ALA A 97 -26.22 27.16 12.16
C ALA A 97 -27.71 26.88 12.39
N GLU A 98 -28.04 25.95 13.28
CA GLU A 98 -29.42 25.62 13.67
C GLU A 98 -30.13 26.81 14.32
N HIS A 99 -29.45 27.53 15.22
CA HIS A 99 -29.98 28.75 15.81
C HIS A 99 -30.25 29.83 14.75
N GLN A 100 -29.31 30.06 13.83
CA GLN A 100 -29.50 31.03 12.75
C GLN A 100 -30.66 30.67 11.84
N LEU A 101 -30.82 29.38 11.49
CA LEU A 101 -31.96 28.90 10.70
C LEU A 101 -33.30 29.10 11.40
N ALA A 102 -33.35 28.89 12.72
CA ALA A 102 -34.55 29.11 13.52
C ALA A 102 -34.95 30.60 13.61
N VAL A 103 -33.96 31.51 13.68
CA VAL A 103 -34.21 32.97 13.68
C VAL A 103 -34.58 33.47 12.28
N LYS A 104 -33.78 33.12 11.27
CA LYS A 104 -34.01 33.50 9.88
C LYS A 104 -33.35 32.49 8.93
N PRO A 105 -34.14 31.74 8.14
CA PRO A 105 -33.59 30.84 7.14
C PRO A 105 -32.67 31.57 6.15
N THR A 106 -31.42 31.14 6.07
CA THR A 106 -30.44 31.62 5.07
C THR A 106 -29.73 30.45 4.42
N LYS A 107 -29.33 30.62 3.14
CA LYS A 107 -28.56 29.62 2.40
C LYS A 107 -27.26 29.25 3.12
N LYS A 108 -26.55 30.26 3.65
CA LYS A 108 -25.31 30.05 4.40
C LYS A 108 -25.52 29.16 5.62
N ALA A 109 -26.52 29.43 6.46
CA ALA A 109 -26.77 28.63 7.65
C ALA A 109 -27.19 27.19 7.28
N ALA A 110 -27.96 27.00 6.20
CA ALA A 110 -28.31 25.68 5.70
C ALA A 110 -27.08 24.89 5.21
N ASP A 111 -26.17 25.56 4.48
CA ASP A 111 -24.91 24.95 4.03
C ASP A 111 -23.99 24.63 5.20
N ASP A 112 -23.85 25.52 6.18
CA ASP A 112 -23.04 25.30 7.38
C ASP A 112 -23.57 24.11 8.19
N GLN A 113 -24.89 24.00 8.38
CA GLN A 113 -25.53 22.84 9.03
C GLN A 113 -25.16 21.55 8.29
N ARG A 114 -25.40 21.50 6.98
CA ARG A 114 -25.12 20.32 6.14
C ARG A 114 -23.64 19.91 6.19
N ILE A 115 -22.73 20.87 6.06
CA ILE A 115 -21.28 20.62 6.06
C ILE A 115 -20.84 20.13 7.44
N ALA A 116 -21.28 20.78 8.52
CA ALA A 116 -20.93 20.38 9.89
C ALA A 116 -21.42 18.96 10.19
N THR A 117 -22.68 18.64 9.88
CA THR A 117 -23.24 17.29 10.06
C THR A 117 -22.42 16.24 9.31
N LYS A 118 -22.09 16.49 8.02
CA LYS A 118 -21.27 15.57 7.22
C LYS A 118 -19.88 15.37 7.83
N LYS A 119 -19.20 16.46 8.23
CA LYS A 119 -17.87 16.39 8.84
C LYS A 119 -17.89 15.65 10.18
N MET A 120 -18.89 15.90 11.02
CA MET A 120 -19.05 15.18 12.29
C MET A 120 -19.22 13.67 12.08
N ALA A 121 -20.03 13.26 11.10
CA ALA A 121 -20.20 11.85 10.77
C ALA A 121 -18.86 11.22 10.32
N SER A 122 -18.09 11.90 9.47
CA SER A 122 -16.76 11.42 9.05
C SER A 122 -15.78 11.33 10.22
N LEU A 123 -15.69 12.36 11.06
CA LEU A 123 -14.78 12.39 12.21
C LEU A 123 -15.08 11.29 13.22
N LYS A 124 -16.37 11.03 13.50
CA LYS A 124 -16.78 9.90 14.34
C LYS A 124 -16.36 8.57 13.72
N GLY A 125 -16.65 8.35 12.43
CA GLY A 125 -16.23 7.13 11.74
C GLY A 125 -14.71 6.93 11.75
N TRP A 126 -13.91 7.99 11.62
CA TRP A 126 -12.45 7.90 11.74
C TRP A 126 -11.97 7.61 13.15
N LEU A 127 -12.59 8.21 14.18
CA LEU A 127 -12.30 7.90 15.59
C LEU A 127 -12.64 6.44 15.93
N ASP A 128 -13.81 5.98 15.51
CA ASP A 128 -14.26 4.60 15.70
C ASP A 128 -13.30 3.63 14.99
N ASP A 129 -12.92 3.93 13.73
CA ASP A 129 -11.97 3.10 12.99
C ASP A 129 -10.57 3.11 13.60
N LEU A 130 -10.11 4.23 14.14
CA LEU A 130 -8.81 4.33 14.82
C LEU A 130 -8.78 3.46 16.09
N GLN A 131 -9.86 3.48 16.87
CA GLN A 131 -10.00 2.73 18.13
C GLN A 131 -10.40 1.27 17.93
N ARG A 132 -10.88 0.90 16.73
CA ARG A 132 -11.29 -0.46 16.39
C ARG A 132 -10.15 -1.46 16.60
N THR A 133 -10.47 -2.53 17.32
CA THR A 133 -9.59 -3.67 17.60
C THR A 133 -9.79 -4.83 16.62
N GLU A 134 -11.02 -5.02 16.13
CA GLU A 134 -11.38 -6.03 15.15
C GLU A 134 -10.56 -5.89 13.86
N ALA A 135 -10.18 -7.00 13.24
CA ALA A 135 -9.50 -6.99 11.94
C ALA A 135 -10.52 -7.00 10.80
N LEU A 136 -10.34 -6.08 9.85
CA LEU A 136 -11.12 -6.02 8.62
C LEU A 136 -10.20 -6.25 7.43
N ASP A 137 -10.71 -6.88 6.36
CA ASP A 137 -9.96 -7.12 5.12
C ASP A 137 -9.32 -5.83 4.56
N ARG A 138 -10.04 -4.71 4.65
CA ARG A 138 -9.54 -3.39 4.22
C ARG A 138 -8.28 -2.91 4.96
N ASP A 139 -7.98 -3.45 6.15
CA ASP A 139 -6.82 -3.05 6.95
C ASP A 139 -5.50 -3.45 6.30
N SER A 140 -5.54 -4.43 5.40
CA SER A 140 -4.41 -4.95 4.63
C SER A 140 -4.43 -4.50 3.17
N ARG A 141 -5.41 -3.69 2.75
CA ARG A 141 -5.51 -3.21 1.36
C ARG A 141 -4.58 -2.02 1.14
N ILE A 142 -3.71 -2.12 0.13
CA ILE A 142 -2.80 -1.05 -0.30
C ILE A 142 -3.26 -0.45 -1.63
N PHE A 143 -2.93 0.82 -1.82
CA PHE A 143 -3.14 1.57 -3.06
C PHE A 143 -1.81 2.22 -3.47
N PRO A 144 -1.69 2.76 -4.70
CA PRO A 144 -0.54 3.56 -5.09
C PRO A 144 -0.23 4.66 -4.05
N GLY A 145 1.05 4.75 -3.68
CA GLY A 145 1.59 5.60 -2.62
C GLY A 145 1.55 5.01 -1.21
N TRP A 146 0.98 3.82 -0.99
CA TRP A 146 0.97 3.13 0.31
C TRP A 146 2.25 2.33 0.54
N TYR A 147 2.68 2.20 1.78
CA TYR A 147 3.80 1.33 2.16
C TYR A 147 3.32 -0.10 2.39
N ALA A 148 4.10 -1.06 1.90
CA ALA A 148 3.86 -2.49 2.09
C ALA A 148 5.17 -3.22 2.45
N PRO A 149 5.09 -4.37 3.16
CA PRO A 149 6.23 -5.26 3.29
C PRO A 149 6.59 -5.86 1.92
N VAL A 150 7.86 -5.73 1.53
CA VAL A 150 8.42 -6.34 0.32
C VAL A 150 9.66 -7.13 0.70
N MET A 151 9.69 -8.40 0.31
CA MET A 151 10.84 -9.28 0.51
C MET A 151 11.84 -9.10 -0.63
N VAL A 152 13.10 -8.90 -0.27
CA VAL A 152 14.26 -8.75 -1.18
C VAL A 152 15.43 -9.60 -0.66
N VAL A 153 16.52 -9.69 -1.41
CA VAL A 153 17.78 -10.24 -0.89
C VAL A 153 18.80 -9.12 -0.68
N GLU A 154 19.40 -9.07 0.52
CA GLU A 154 20.53 -8.21 0.85
C GLU A 154 21.58 -9.00 1.64
N GLY A 155 22.85 -8.88 1.25
CA GLY A 155 23.93 -9.63 1.90
C GLY A 155 23.72 -11.16 1.86
N GLY A 156 23.10 -11.68 0.80
CA GLY A 156 22.79 -13.11 0.63
C GLY A 156 21.66 -13.63 1.53
N ARG A 157 20.91 -12.75 2.19
CA ARG A 157 19.79 -13.13 3.06
C ARG A 157 18.50 -12.48 2.58
N ARG A 158 17.38 -13.19 2.74
CA ARG A 158 16.05 -12.63 2.50
C ARG A 158 15.73 -11.62 3.60
N VAL A 159 15.33 -10.42 3.21
CA VAL A 159 15.04 -9.29 4.09
C VAL A 159 13.72 -8.67 3.68
N VAL A 160 12.83 -8.41 4.64
CA VAL A 160 11.58 -7.70 4.44
C VAL A 160 11.78 -6.22 4.75
N LYS A 161 11.38 -5.36 3.82
CA LYS A 161 11.48 -3.90 3.94
C LYS A 161 10.12 -3.23 3.75
N PRO A 162 9.85 -2.11 4.43
CA PRO A 162 8.71 -1.28 4.08
C PRO A 162 9.05 -0.46 2.83
N MET A 163 8.30 -0.65 1.75
CA MET A 163 8.51 0.09 0.50
C MET A 163 7.21 0.73 0.04
N ARG A 164 7.29 1.92 -0.54
CA ARG A 164 6.13 2.62 -1.10
C ARG A 164 5.73 2.00 -2.44
N TYR A 165 4.50 1.51 -2.55
CA TYR A 165 3.90 0.97 -3.78
C TYR A 165 3.63 2.09 -4.77
N GLN A 166 4.59 2.40 -5.62
CA GLN A 166 4.62 3.41 -6.70
C GLN A 166 6.09 3.77 -6.90
N CYS A 167 6.74 3.04 -7.81
CA CYS A 167 8.18 3.03 -7.97
C CYS A 167 8.69 4.37 -8.49
N ARG A 168 9.83 4.80 -7.93
CA ARG A 168 10.67 5.87 -8.46
C ARG A 168 12.05 5.29 -8.77
N PRO A 169 12.36 5.00 -10.05
CA PRO A 169 13.67 4.51 -10.44
C PRO A 169 14.81 5.48 -10.09
N PRO A 170 16.06 5.00 -9.97
CA PRO A 170 17.21 5.87 -9.73
C PRO A 170 17.34 6.95 -10.81
N GLY A 171 17.72 8.16 -10.41
CA GLY A 171 17.90 9.30 -11.32
C GLY A 171 16.61 9.98 -11.81
N ALA A 172 15.43 9.42 -11.52
CA ALA A 172 14.17 10.09 -11.82
C ALA A 172 14.00 11.37 -10.97
N PRO A 173 13.42 12.46 -11.51
CA PRO A 173 13.09 13.65 -10.72
C PRO A 173 12.14 13.32 -9.55
N ALA A 174 12.25 14.07 -8.43
CA ALA A 174 11.44 13.83 -7.23
C ALA A 174 9.92 13.93 -7.48
N ALA A 175 9.49 14.73 -8.47
CA ALA A 175 8.09 14.88 -8.85
C ALA A 175 7.61 13.90 -9.94
N TYR A 176 8.48 12.98 -10.40
CA TYR A 176 8.19 12.14 -11.57
C TYR A 176 6.94 11.28 -11.37
N ASP A 177 6.85 10.57 -10.26
CA ASP A 177 5.73 9.68 -9.89
C ASP A 177 4.44 10.43 -9.55
N GLN A 178 4.53 11.73 -9.24
CA GLN A 178 3.33 12.59 -9.13
C GLN A 178 2.80 12.96 -10.52
N ARG A 179 3.70 13.23 -11.47
CA ARG A 179 3.37 13.55 -12.86
C ARG A 179 2.90 12.31 -13.64
N TYR A 180 3.47 11.15 -13.34
CA TYR A 180 3.18 9.87 -13.98
C TYR A 180 2.72 8.86 -12.92
N PRO A 181 1.43 8.85 -12.57
CA PRO A 181 0.96 8.08 -11.42
C PRO A 181 0.99 6.57 -11.63
N GLY A 182 1.19 6.08 -12.86
CA GLY A 182 1.17 4.66 -13.22
C GLY A 182 2.38 3.83 -12.81
N THR A 183 3.38 4.41 -12.13
CA THR A 183 4.65 3.72 -11.83
C THR A 183 4.56 2.67 -10.73
N TYR A 184 3.36 2.29 -10.30
CA TYR A 184 3.10 1.15 -9.41
C TYR A 184 3.00 -0.18 -10.16
N ASN A 185 2.84 -0.17 -11.49
CA ASN A 185 2.83 -1.39 -12.31
C ASN A 185 3.96 -1.36 -13.36
N ALA A 186 4.79 -2.41 -13.34
CA ALA A 186 5.81 -2.67 -14.34
C ALA A 186 5.26 -3.69 -15.34
N ARG A 187 4.85 -3.23 -16.52
CA ARG A 187 4.34 -4.13 -17.56
C ARG A 187 5.48 -5.03 -18.06
N ARG A 188 5.22 -6.33 -18.11
CA ARG A 188 6.20 -7.34 -18.56
C ARG A 188 6.77 -7.01 -19.94
N ASP A 189 5.89 -6.61 -20.87
CA ASP A 189 6.24 -6.20 -22.24
C ASP A 189 7.16 -4.96 -22.34
N ASN A 190 7.43 -4.27 -21.24
CA ASN A 190 8.23 -3.04 -21.21
C ASN A 190 9.32 -3.05 -20.13
N LEU A 191 9.66 -4.21 -19.54
CA LEU A 191 10.65 -4.29 -18.45
C LEU A 191 12.06 -3.87 -18.89
N GLN A 192 12.39 -4.07 -20.17
CA GLN A 192 13.67 -3.63 -20.76
C GLN A 192 13.61 -2.20 -21.33
N GLY A 193 12.44 -1.55 -21.25
CA GLY A 193 12.25 -0.19 -21.72
C GLY A 193 13.01 0.85 -20.89
N PRO A 194 13.11 2.10 -21.37
CA PRO A 194 13.95 3.14 -20.76
C PRO A 194 13.66 3.42 -19.28
N PHE A 195 12.41 3.22 -18.85
CA PHE A 195 11.97 3.47 -17.48
C PHE A 195 12.36 2.35 -16.50
N TRP A 196 12.32 1.09 -16.93
CA TRP A 196 12.54 -0.07 -16.07
C TRP A 196 13.93 -0.69 -16.18
N ARG A 197 14.69 -0.40 -17.26
CA ARG A 197 16.02 -0.98 -17.52
C ARG A 197 17.06 -0.75 -16.42
N SER A 198 16.91 0.27 -15.57
CA SER A 198 17.82 0.52 -14.44
C SER A 198 17.45 -0.25 -13.17
N VAL A 199 16.37 -1.03 -13.22
CA VAL A 199 15.78 -1.73 -12.07
C VAL A 199 15.63 -3.23 -12.39
N PHE A 200 15.09 -3.56 -13.57
CA PHE A 200 15.00 -4.94 -14.04
C PHE A 200 16.40 -5.52 -14.30
N GLY A 201 16.71 -6.69 -13.73
CA GLY A 201 18.04 -7.29 -13.76
C GLY A 201 18.93 -6.91 -12.57
N TYR A 202 18.47 -5.99 -11.71
CA TYR A 202 19.28 -5.44 -10.61
C TYR A 202 18.58 -5.56 -9.25
N THR A 203 17.37 -5.03 -9.14
CA THR A 203 16.67 -4.90 -7.86
C THR A 203 15.25 -5.46 -7.96
N HIS A 204 15.16 -6.77 -7.73
CA HIS A 204 13.92 -7.53 -7.70
C HIS A 204 13.44 -7.74 -6.28
N GLY A 205 12.13 -7.91 -6.14
CA GLY A 205 11.46 -8.17 -4.87
C GLY A 205 10.22 -9.02 -5.06
N VAL A 206 9.65 -9.44 -3.94
CA VAL A 206 8.39 -10.18 -3.89
C VAL A 206 7.49 -9.59 -2.81
N MET A 207 6.24 -9.36 -3.15
CA MET A 207 5.19 -8.97 -2.22
C MET A 207 4.21 -10.14 -2.09
N LEU A 208 3.82 -10.50 -0.87
CA LEU A 208 2.77 -11.48 -0.63
C LEU A 208 1.40 -10.81 -0.77
N VAL A 209 0.56 -11.35 -1.66
CA VAL A 209 -0.77 -10.81 -1.98
C VAL A 209 -1.83 -11.89 -1.80
N ASP A 210 -2.82 -11.64 -0.95
CA ASP A 210 -3.93 -12.56 -0.74
C ASP A 210 -4.98 -12.46 -1.85
N ARG A 211 -5.21 -11.23 -2.34
CA ARG A 211 -6.18 -10.90 -3.38
C ARG A 211 -5.87 -9.54 -3.99
N PHE A 212 -6.39 -9.30 -5.18
CA PHE A 212 -6.28 -8.01 -5.87
C PHE A 212 -7.66 -7.48 -6.26
N TYR A 213 -7.72 -6.18 -6.56
CA TYR A 213 -8.96 -5.50 -6.87
C TYR A 213 -8.82 -4.66 -8.13
N GLU A 214 -9.82 -4.76 -8.99
CA GLU A 214 -9.86 -4.05 -10.26
C GLU A 214 -11.14 -3.27 -10.46
N ASN A 215 -11.00 -2.10 -11.08
CA ASN A 215 -12.12 -1.35 -11.63
C ASN A 215 -12.52 -2.01 -12.95
N VAL A 216 -13.81 -2.31 -13.09
CA VAL A 216 -14.39 -2.87 -14.31
C VAL A 216 -15.65 -2.09 -14.69
N ASP A 217 -15.86 -1.94 -15.98
CA ASP A 217 -17.11 -1.42 -16.50
C ASP A 217 -18.15 -2.54 -16.52
N ARG A 218 -19.25 -2.36 -15.79
CA ARG A 218 -20.45 -3.17 -15.90
C ARG A 218 -21.61 -2.28 -16.31
N ASP A 219 -22.11 -2.49 -17.51
CA ASP A 219 -23.27 -1.79 -18.07
C ASP A 219 -23.17 -0.25 -18.00
N GLY A 220 -21.97 0.30 -18.23
CA GLY A 220 -21.69 1.73 -18.18
C GLY A 220 -21.43 2.28 -16.77
N SER A 221 -21.32 1.41 -15.77
CA SER A 221 -20.99 1.76 -14.39
C SER A 221 -19.65 1.17 -13.96
N ASN A 222 -18.79 2.00 -13.38
CA ASN A 222 -17.53 1.52 -12.81
C ASN A 222 -17.81 0.84 -11.46
N VAL A 223 -17.51 -0.46 -11.37
CA VAL A 223 -17.57 -1.23 -10.13
C VAL A 223 -16.19 -1.79 -9.79
N VAL A 224 -15.95 -2.04 -8.51
CA VAL A 224 -14.72 -2.70 -8.06
C VAL A 224 -15.00 -4.18 -7.84
N LEU A 225 -14.27 -5.04 -8.54
CA LEU A 225 -14.24 -6.46 -8.26
C LEU A 225 -13.04 -6.81 -7.40
N GLU A 226 -13.22 -7.77 -6.50
CA GLU A 226 -12.11 -8.47 -5.86
C GLU A 226 -11.88 -9.81 -6.54
N PHE A 227 -10.61 -10.20 -6.68
CA PHE A 227 -10.16 -11.44 -7.27
C PHE A 227 -9.31 -12.21 -6.26
N VAL A 228 -9.75 -13.42 -5.91
CA VAL A 228 -9.12 -14.25 -4.88
C VAL A 228 -8.70 -15.58 -5.50
N PRO A 229 -7.46 -16.06 -5.30
CA PRO A 229 -7.08 -17.43 -5.66
C PRO A 229 -8.05 -18.45 -5.07
N ALA A 230 -8.53 -19.40 -5.87
CA ALA A 230 -9.48 -20.42 -5.43
C ALA A 230 -8.94 -21.29 -4.29
N ASP A 231 -7.63 -21.52 -4.26
CA ASP A 231 -6.93 -22.26 -3.20
C ASP A 231 -6.72 -21.44 -1.91
N ARG A 232 -7.09 -20.14 -1.93
CA ARG A 232 -6.95 -19.17 -0.83
C ARG A 232 -5.51 -18.99 -0.34
N ARG A 233 -4.50 -19.38 -1.13
CA ARG A 233 -3.10 -19.20 -0.77
C ARG A 233 -2.63 -17.81 -1.22
N PRO A 234 -1.76 -17.14 -0.45
CA PRO A 234 -1.15 -15.91 -0.91
C PRO A 234 -0.25 -16.17 -2.11
N MET A 235 -0.23 -15.20 -2.99
CA MET A 235 0.59 -15.14 -4.18
C MET A 235 1.96 -14.51 -3.88
N LEU A 236 3.03 -15.08 -4.44
CA LEU A 236 4.35 -14.46 -4.51
C LEU A 236 4.40 -13.50 -5.69
N VAL A 237 3.91 -12.27 -5.53
CA VAL A 237 3.84 -11.31 -6.65
C VAL A 237 5.23 -10.75 -6.96
N ALA A 238 5.69 -10.98 -8.19
CA ALA A 238 6.92 -10.42 -8.72
C ALA A 238 6.89 -8.90 -8.67
N CYS A 239 7.94 -8.29 -8.14
CA CYS A 239 8.08 -6.84 -8.00
C CYS A 239 9.46 -6.38 -8.47
N LEU A 240 9.50 -5.13 -8.94
CA LEU A 240 10.73 -4.36 -9.09
C LEU A 240 10.78 -3.30 -8.00
N TRP A 241 11.94 -3.06 -7.41
CA TRP A 241 12.08 -2.05 -6.37
C TRP A 241 13.29 -1.15 -6.60
N SER A 242 13.23 0.07 -6.07
CA SER A 242 14.27 1.08 -6.21
C SER A 242 14.55 1.74 -4.88
N LYS A 243 15.84 1.94 -4.61
CA LYS A 243 16.33 2.91 -3.64
C LYS A 243 16.66 4.20 -4.39
N TRP A 244 15.75 5.16 -4.32
CA TRP A 244 15.96 6.48 -4.88
C TRP A 244 16.65 7.40 -3.87
N VAL A 245 17.57 8.23 -4.35
CA VAL A 245 18.25 9.27 -3.57
C VAL A 245 18.05 10.61 -4.29
N GLY A 246 17.48 11.58 -3.58
CA GLY A 246 17.26 12.94 -4.07
C GLY A 246 18.49 13.83 -3.97
N ALA A 247 18.42 15.02 -4.59
CA ALA A 247 19.50 16.00 -4.57
C ALA A 247 19.87 16.44 -3.14
N ASP A 248 18.87 16.56 -2.26
CA ASP A 248 19.04 16.95 -0.85
C ASP A 248 19.42 15.77 0.07
N GLY A 249 19.72 14.60 -0.50
CA GLY A 249 20.05 13.38 0.24
C GLY A 249 18.84 12.57 0.74
N ASP A 250 17.63 13.03 0.46
CA ASP A 250 16.38 12.32 0.75
C ASP A 250 16.38 10.92 0.12
N LYS A 251 15.91 9.92 0.87
CA LYS A 251 15.89 8.52 0.43
C LYS A 251 14.47 8.01 0.35
N LEU A 252 14.17 7.24 -0.69
CA LEU A 252 12.89 6.59 -0.86
C LEU A 252 13.10 5.15 -1.32
N LEU A 253 12.60 4.20 -0.51
CA LEU A 253 12.37 2.83 -0.96
C LEU A 253 10.98 2.74 -1.57
N SER A 254 10.91 2.32 -2.83
CA SER A 254 9.65 2.20 -3.56
C SER A 254 9.67 1.00 -4.49
N PHE A 255 8.50 0.48 -4.82
CA PHE A 255 8.37 -0.70 -5.66
C PHE A 255 7.17 -0.62 -6.61
N ALA A 256 7.19 -1.48 -7.61
CA ALA A 256 6.11 -1.73 -8.55
C ALA A 256 5.87 -3.23 -8.69
N ALA A 257 4.60 -3.63 -8.79
CA ALA A 257 4.23 -5.00 -9.10
C ALA A 257 4.40 -5.23 -10.61
N ILE A 258 4.91 -6.40 -11.00
CA ILE A 258 4.95 -6.79 -12.41
C ILE A 258 3.56 -7.22 -12.82
N THR A 259 3.12 -6.72 -13.97
CA THR A 259 1.82 -7.04 -14.55
C THR A 259 1.97 -7.54 -15.97
N ASP A 260 1.05 -8.39 -16.38
CA ASP A 260 1.01 -8.95 -17.72
C ASP A 260 -0.44 -9.16 -18.18
N GLU A 261 -0.64 -9.78 -19.33
CA GLU A 261 -1.96 -10.21 -19.79
C GLU A 261 -2.69 -11.02 -18.71
N PRO A 262 -4.00 -10.75 -18.51
CA PRO A 262 -4.79 -11.41 -17.50
C PRO A 262 -5.20 -12.79 -18.00
N PRO A 263 -5.48 -13.71 -17.08
CA PRO A 263 -6.04 -14.98 -17.47
C PRO A 263 -7.51 -14.89 -17.91
N PRO A 264 -8.06 -15.96 -18.53
CA PRO A 264 -9.39 -15.94 -19.13
C PRO A 264 -10.50 -15.46 -18.19
N GLU A 265 -10.50 -15.87 -16.92
CA GLU A 265 -11.56 -15.50 -15.97
C GLU A 265 -11.48 -14.05 -15.49
N VAL A 266 -10.28 -13.45 -15.47
CA VAL A 266 -10.07 -12.03 -15.16
C VAL A 266 -10.36 -11.17 -16.39
N ALA A 267 -9.95 -11.64 -17.57
CA ALA A 267 -10.26 -11.01 -18.85
C ALA A 267 -11.78 -10.95 -19.09
N ALA A 268 -12.48 -12.06 -18.85
CA ALA A 268 -13.93 -12.16 -18.97
C ALA A 268 -14.68 -11.23 -18.00
N ALA A 269 -14.07 -10.88 -16.87
CA ALA A 269 -14.62 -9.92 -15.92
C ALA A 269 -14.44 -8.45 -16.37
N GLY A 270 -13.78 -8.19 -17.50
CA GLY A 270 -13.62 -6.86 -18.10
C GLY A 270 -12.31 -6.17 -17.77
N HIS A 271 -11.27 -6.91 -17.37
CA HIS A 271 -9.98 -6.34 -17.01
C HIS A 271 -8.84 -6.82 -17.92
N ASP A 272 -7.84 -5.97 -18.16
CA ASP A 272 -6.88 -6.12 -19.26
C ASP A 272 -5.45 -6.44 -18.81
N ARG A 273 -5.18 -6.49 -17.50
CA ARG A 273 -3.87 -6.81 -16.93
C ARG A 273 -3.99 -7.47 -15.58
N CYS A 274 -3.12 -8.43 -15.26
CA CYS A 274 -3.07 -9.07 -13.96
C CYS A 274 -1.66 -8.99 -13.36
N ILE A 275 -1.56 -8.98 -12.04
CA ILE A 275 -0.30 -9.19 -11.32
C ILE A 275 0.29 -10.57 -11.66
N VAL A 276 1.63 -10.66 -11.68
CA VAL A 276 2.36 -11.90 -12.00
C VAL A 276 2.84 -12.57 -10.71
N PRO A 277 2.17 -13.65 -10.25
CA PRO A 277 2.68 -14.48 -9.16
C PRO A 277 3.75 -15.46 -9.67
N ILE A 278 4.94 -15.49 -9.09
CA ILE A 278 5.95 -16.50 -9.43
C ILE A 278 5.71 -17.78 -8.63
N LYS A 279 6.17 -18.91 -9.18
CA LYS A 279 6.25 -20.17 -8.42
C LYS A 279 7.28 -20.04 -7.30
N ALA A 280 7.04 -20.76 -6.21
CA ALA A 280 7.94 -20.77 -5.05
C ALA A 280 9.37 -21.21 -5.39
N GLU A 281 9.53 -22.14 -6.34
CA GLU A 281 10.82 -22.64 -6.81
C GLU A 281 11.67 -21.58 -7.52
N TYR A 282 11.06 -20.54 -8.08
CA TYR A 282 11.76 -19.43 -8.71
C TYR A 282 12.17 -18.32 -7.75
N LEU A 283 11.75 -18.39 -6.48
CA LEU A 283 11.93 -17.30 -5.53
C LEU A 283 13.40 -16.87 -5.39
N ASP A 284 14.32 -17.83 -5.24
CA ASP A 284 15.73 -17.51 -5.03
C ASP A 284 16.39 -16.92 -6.27
N LEU A 285 16.09 -17.45 -7.45
CA LEU A 285 16.61 -16.92 -8.71
C LEU A 285 16.05 -15.51 -8.99
N TRP A 286 14.74 -15.33 -8.78
CA TRP A 286 14.08 -14.04 -8.96
C TRP A 286 14.64 -12.97 -8.03
N LEU A 287 14.86 -13.27 -6.76
CA LEU A 287 15.39 -12.29 -5.80
C LEU A 287 16.89 -11.99 -5.98
N ASN A 288 17.62 -12.76 -6.80
CA ASN A 288 19.04 -12.58 -7.11
C ASN A 288 19.26 -12.37 -8.62
N PRO A 289 18.73 -11.29 -9.23
CA PRO A 289 18.75 -11.13 -10.68
C PRO A 289 20.13 -10.77 -11.25
N GLN A 290 21.05 -10.29 -10.41
CA GLN A 290 22.35 -9.78 -10.83
C GLN A 290 23.18 -10.87 -11.52
N GLY A 291 23.55 -10.66 -12.77
CA GLY A 291 24.32 -11.63 -13.57
C GLY A 291 23.46 -12.73 -14.22
N THR A 292 22.15 -12.75 -13.97
CA THR A 292 21.19 -13.58 -14.71
C THR A 292 20.84 -12.89 -16.01
N ASP A 293 20.80 -13.63 -17.12
CA ASP A 293 20.42 -13.05 -18.40
C ASP A 293 18.93 -12.63 -18.40
N PRO A 294 18.57 -11.55 -19.11
CA PRO A 294 17.18 -11.07 -19.13
C PRO A 294 16.15 -12.07 -19.65
N ALA A 295 16.55 -13.02 -20.51
CA ALA A 295 15.62 -14.01 -21.06
C ALA A 295 15.26 -15.07 -20.01
N THR A 296 16.20 -15.48 -19.16
CA THR A 296 15.94 -16.35 -18.01
C THR A 296 15.00 -15.68 -17.01
N LEU A 297 15.20 -14.38 -16.73
CA LEU A 297 14.29 -13.63 -15.85
C LEU A 297 12.89 -13.51 -16.46
N ASP A 298 12.78 -13.33 -17.78
CA ASP A 298 11.48 -13.32 -18.45
C ASP A 298 10.81 -14.70 -18.46
N ALA A 299 11.58 -15.79 -18.60
CA ALA A 299 11.07 -17.16 -18.53
C ALA A 299 10.44 -17.50 -17.17
N ILE A 300 10.96 -16.96 -16.07
CA ILE A 300 10.33 -17.05 -14.74
C ILE A 300 8.95 -16.39 -14.72
N LEU A 301 8.82 -15.25 -15.41
CA LEU A 301 7.55 -14.51 -15.50
C LEU A 301 6.57 -15.16 -16.47
N GLU A 302 7.07 -15.89 -17.48
CA GLU A 302 6.26 -16.73 -18.37
C GLU A 302 5.68 -17.92 -17.59
N ASP A 303 6.56 -18.70 -16.93
CA ASP A 303 6.20 -19.87 -16.13
C ASP A 303 5.72 -19.51 -14.72
N ARG A 304 4.87 -18.48 -14.67
CA ARG A 304 4.23 -17.97 -13.46
C ARG A 304 3.28 -19.01 -12.85
N GLU A 305 2.98 -18.81 -11.57
CA GLU A 305 1.89 -19.54 -10.91
C GLU A 305 0.54 -19.16 -11.56
N ARG A 306 -0.36 -20.13 -11.73
CA ARG A 306 -1.61 -19.92 -12.46
C ARG A 306 -2.83 -20.37 -11.64
N PRO A 307 -3.12 -19.70 -10.51
CA PRO A 307 -4.30 -20.01 -9.74
C PRO A 307 -5.54 -19.53 -10.52
N TYR A 308 -6.63 -20.27 -10.40
CA TYR A 308 -7.93 -19.80 -10.85
C TYR A 308 -8.44 -18.71 -9.89
N TYR A 309 -8.85 -17.56 -10.43
CA TYR A 309 -9.37 -16.46 -9.61
C TYR A 309 -10.89 -16.44 -9.56
N GLU A 310 -11.43 -16.60 -8.36
CA GLU A 310 -12.83 -16.29 -8.11
C GLU A 310 -13.01 -14.80 -7.91
N HIS A 311 -14.12 -14.23 -8.42
CA HIS A 311 -14.38 -12.80 -8.27
C HIS A 311 -15.79 -12.48 -7.79
N ARG A 312 -15.90 -11.39 -7.02
CA ARG A 312 -17.18 -10.82 -6.57
C ARG A 312 -17.06 -9.29 -6.44
N LEU A 313 -18.20 -8.61 -6.26
CA LEU A 313 -18.19 -7.18 -5.93
C LEU A 313 -17.42 -6.97 -4.63
N ALA A 314 -16.48 -6.02 -4.66
CA ALA A 314 -15.73 -5.64 -3.47
C ALA A 314 -16.67 -4.93 -2.48
N ALA A 315 -16.57 -5.31 -1.21
CA ALA A 315 -17.26 -4.67 -0.10
C ALA A 315 -16.57 -3.37 0.36
#